data_AF-A0A521F3P7-F1
#
_entry.id   AF-A0A521F3P7-F1
#
_cell.length_a   1.000
_cell.length_b   1.000
_cell.length_c   1.000
_cell.angle_alpha   90.00
_cell.angle_beta   90.00
_cell.angle_gamma   90.00
#
_symmetry.space_group_name_H-M   'P 1'
#
loop_
_entity.id
_entity.type
_entity.pdbx_description
1 polymer ?
#
loop_
_entity_poly.entity_id
_entity_poly.type
_entity_poly.pdbx_seq_one_letter_code
_entity_poly.pdbx_strand_id
1 'polypeptide(L)'
;MYLDFFTGKEIASSAKTSTIDSYEDEVEEYQKKDYTYIPIPDSKKYYDLSRDELREIEQGQYLHPDTPMLEAFSRLQEYPFLLFDDFRDFRSEDGEYIPAGIKKFNLPDGSFRADEIANNPDDFRERYDDETYIDAVDSLEEMASERYEILTLADANKRRARELFYRVLSEFEVQLAHLIEQEYPDSESLFNEAKPEAIGRWQKSKIDELVVHISEHMYLSTLLKIVGKSENLREKMGYSSRNQFDNDLGGLVKLRNRIMHPTQTLVHDTDDLKKEINRVNRTVEALDNLNAKEIQPKFPKSVDQ
;
A
#
# COMPACT_ATOMS: atom_id res chain seq x y z
N MET A 1 -4.17 -13.52 -4.39
CA MET A 1 -3.64 -12.92 -3.14
C MET A 1 -4.47 -11.68 -2.82
N TYR A 2 -5.05 -11.55 -1.62
CA TYR A 2 -5.89 -10.38 -1.30
C TYR A 2 -5.03 -9.19 -0.85
N LEU A 3 -4.63 -8.35 -1.81
CA LEU A 3 -3.88 -7.11 -1.55
C LEU A 3 -4.79 -5.89 -1.32
N ASP A 4 -6.07 -6.01 -1.68
CA ASP A 4 -7.07 -4.92 -1.58
C ASP A 4 -7.33 -4.45 -0.14
N PHE A 5 -6.93 -5.24 0.86
CA PHE A 5 -6.99 -4.84 2.28
C PHE A 5 -5.96 -3.77 2.66
N PHE A 6 -4.98 -3.49 1.80
CA PHE A 6 -4.05 -2.38 2.01
C PHE A 6 -4.50 -1.21 1.17
N THR A 7 -5.06 -0.19 1.82
CA THR A 7 -5.45 1.04 1.12
C THR A 7 -4.37 2.10 1.30
N GLY A 8 -4.24 3.01 0.32
CA GLY A 8 -3.29 4.11 0.44
C GLY A 8 -3.61 5.04 1.62
N LYS A 9 -4.88 5.11 2.01
CA LYS A 9 -5.36 5.89 3.15
C LYS A 9 -4.72 5.45 4.48
N GLU A 10 -4.54 4.14 4.70
CA GLU A 10 -3.94 3.60 5.94
C GLU A 10 -2.52 4.12 6.26
N ILE A 11 -1.82 4.66 5.26
CA ILE A 11 -0.50 5.26 5.42
C ILE A 11 -0.51 6.77 5.18
N ALA A 12 -1.64 7.38 4.81
CA ALA A 12 -1.73 8.82 4.69
C ALA A 12 -1.57 9.48 6.08
N SER A 13 -1.37 10.80 6.07
CA SER A 13 -1.37 11.62 7.28
C SER A 13 -2.54 12.60 7.20
N SER A 14 -3.15 12.97 8.32
CA SER A 14 -4.13 14.06 8.32
C SER A 14 -3.53 15.31 7.68
N ALA A 15 -4.28 15.91 6.75
CA ALA A 15 -3.85 17.09 6.02
C ALA A 15 -4.51 18.33 6.62
N LYS A 16 -3.69 19.19 7.26
CA LYS A 16 -4.12 20.57 7.49
C LYS A 16 -4.27 21.23 6.11
N THR A 17 -5.44 21.80 5.85
CA THR A 17 -5.73 22.54 4.62
C THR A 17 -5.88 24.02 4.92
N SER A 18 -5.56 24.86 3.94
CA SER A 18 -5.70 26.32 4.06
C SER A 18 -6.62 26.85 2.95
N THR A 19 -6.94 28.14 3.01
CA THR A 19 -7.70 28.84 1.96
C THR A 19 -6.77 29.74 1.14
N ILE A 20 -7.24 30.21 -0.02
CA ILE A 20 -6.46 31.17 -0.82
C ILE A 20 -6.22 32.49 -0.09
N ASP A 21 -7.09 32.85 0.86
CA ASP A 21 -7.00 34.09 1.62
C ASP A 21 -6.14 33.94 2.88
N SER A 22 -5.91 32.71 3.37
CA SER A 22 -5.20 32.46 4.65
C SER A 22 -3.82 31.81 4.51
N TYR A 23 -3.53 31.15 3.38
CA TYR A 23 -2.34 30.28 3.29
C TYR A 23 -1.01 31.01 3.52
N GLU A 24 -0.88 32.28 3.09
CA GLU A 24 0.37 33.06 3.22
C GLU A 24 0.73 33.30 4.70
N ASP A 25 -0.27 33.58 5.53
CA ASP A 25 -0.09 33.79 6.97
C ASP A 25 0.30 32.49 7.69
N GLU A 26 0.00 31.33 7.08
CA GLU A 26 0.27 30.01 7.65
C GLU A 26 1.63 29.44 7.22
N VAL A 27 2.31 30.01 6.21
CA VAL A 27 3.56 29.47 5.62
C VAL A 27 4.62 29.17 6.67
N GLU A 28 4.88 30.10 7.59
CA GLU A 28 5.89 29.90 8.64
C GLU A 28 5.57 28.72 9.56
N GLU A 29 4.28 28.46 9.84
CA GLU A 29 3.85 27.35 10.69
C GLU A 29 4.12 26.01 10.00
N TYR A 30 3.79 25.90 8.71
CA TYR A 30 4.04 24.68 7.93
C TYR A 30 5.55 24.41 7.79
N GLN A 31 6.36 25.46 7.57
CA GLN A 31 7.82 25.32 7.53
C GLN A 31 8.39 24.85 8.87
N LYS A 32 7.90 25.37 10.01
CA LYS A 32 8.32 24.93 11.35
C LYS A 32 7.98 23.45 11.63
N LYS A 33 6.99 22.89 10.93
CA LYS A 33 6.57 21.48 11.01
C LYS A 33 7.24 20.59 9.95
N ASP A 34 8.20 21.13 9.18
CA ASP A 34 8.87 20.44 8.08
C ASP A 34 7.91 19.90 6.99
N TYR A 35 6.76 20.56 6.80
CA TYR A 35 5.85 20.23 5.71
C TYR A 35 6.38 20.75 4.37
N THR A 36 6.07 20.02 3.30
CA THR A 36 6.50 20.38 1.93
C THR A 36 5.40 21.09 1.14
N TYR A 37 4.14 20.84 1.49
CA TYR A 37 2.98 21.32 0.73
C TYR A 37 1.90 21.87 1.65
N ILE A 38 1.24 22.96 1.23
CA ILE A 38 0.02 23.49 1.85
C ILE A 38 -1.15 23.23 0.89
N PRO A 39 -1.98 22.20 1.11
CA PRO A 39 -3.12 21.93 0.25
C PRO A 39 -4.24 22.97 0.44
N ILE A 40 -4.76 23.49 -0.69
CA ILE A 40 -5.87 24.45 -0.78
C ILE A 40 -6.96 23.86 -1.70
N PRO A 41 -7.59 22.74 -1.28
CA PRO A 41 -8.40 21.91 -2.17
C PRO A 41 -9.66 22.60 -2.70
N ASP A 42 -10.24 23.56 -1.97
CA ASP A 42 -11.44 24.29 -2.42
C ASP A 42 -11.16 25.19 -3.63
N SER A 43 -9.93 25.69 -3.73
CA SER A 43 -9.45 26.43 -4.91
C SER A 43 -8.77 25.53 -5.93
N LYS A 44 -8.72 24.20 -5.71
CA LYS A 44 -7.92 23.24 -6.48
C LYS A 44 -6.46 23.66 -6.64
N LYS A 45 -5.88 24.18 -5.56
CA LYS A 45 -4.48 24.66 -5.56
C LYS A 45 -3.72 24.12 -4.37
N TYR A 46 -2.41 24.21 -4.43
CA TYR A 46 -1.54 23.99 -3.28
C TYR A 46 -0.34 24.92 -3.35
N TYR A 47 0.22 25.25 -2.20
CA TYR A 47 1.48 25.98 -2.12
C TYR A 47 2.65 25.01 -1.99
N ASP A 48 3.65 25.13 -2.87
CA ASP A 48 4.89 24.35 -2.83
C ASP A 48 5.96 25.14 -2.05
N LEU A 49 6.19 24.76 -0.80
CA LEU A 49 7.09 25.49 0.10
C LEU A 49 8.54 25.47 -0.38
N SER A 50 8.94 24.47 -1.17
CA SER A 50 10.29 24.36 -1.69
C SER A 50 10.57 25.31 -2.86
N ARG A 51 9.50 25.69 -3.58
CA ARG A 51 9.56 26.53 -4.79
C ARG A 51 8.99 27.92 -4.59
N ASP A 52 8.34 28.16 -3.46
CA ASP A 52 7.69 29.43 -3.13
C ASP A 52 6.65 29.81 -4.20
N GLU A 53 5.87 28.82 -4.66
CA GLU A 53 4.90 29.01 -5.74
C GLU A 53 3.57 28.29 -5.49
N LEU A 54 2.49 28.92 -5.95
CA LEU A 54 1.15 28.35 -5.95
C LEU A 54 0.93 27.53 -7.23
N ARG A 55 0.48 26.28 -7.08
CA ARG A 55 0.28 25.32 -8.17
C ARG A 55 -1.12 24.74 -8.14
N GLU A 56 -1.55 24.14 -9.25
CA GLU A 56 -2.86 23.50 -9.34
C GLU A 56 -2.82 22.06 -8.79
N ILE A 57 -3.87 21.66 -8.08
CA ILE A 57 -4.11 20.26 -7.74
C ILE A 57 -4.86 19.63 -8.91
N GLU A 58 -4.23 18.67 -9.57
CA GLU A 58 -4.83 17.94 -10.68
C GLU A 58 -5.86 16.93 -10.20
N GLN A 59 -6.84 16.59 -11.06
CA GLN A 59 -7.87 15.60 -10.72
C GLN A 59 -7.28 14.24 -10.33
N GLY A 60 -6.14 13.85 -10.93
CA GLY A 60 -5.44 12.60 -10.61
C GLY A 60 -4.78 12.56 -9.24
N GLN A 61 -4.68 13.70 -8.54
CA GLN A 61 -4.17 13.76 -7.17
C GLN A 61 -5.21 13.39 -6.12
N TYR A 62 -6.50 13.42 -6.47
CA TYR A 62 -7.56 13.00 -5.56
C TYR A 62 -7.80 11.51 -5.66
N LEU A 63 -7.77 10.82 -4.52
CA LEU A 63 -8.01 9.39 -4.41
C LEU A 63 -9.21 9.09 -3.51
N HIS A 64 -9.87 7.96 -3.80
CA HIS A 64 -10.88 7.41 -2.91
C HIS A 64 -10.23 6.78 -1.67
N PRO A 65 -10.83 6.87 -0.47
CA PRO A 65 -10.35 6.18 0.74
C PRO A 65 -10.00 4.70 0.56
N ASP A 66 -10.76 3.99 -0.27
CA ASP A 66 -10.57 2.56 -0.55
C ASP A 66 -9.57 2.27 -1.68
N THR A 67 -8.88 3.29 -2.21
CA THR A 67 -7.90 3.09 -3.29
C THR A 67 -6.80 2.15 -2.82
N PRO A 68 -6.53 1.03 -3.54
CA PRO A 68 -5.47 0.11 -3.19
C PRO A 68 -4.12 0.81 -3.10
N MET A 69 -3.29 0.42 -2.13
CA MET A 69 -2.03 1.10 -1.84
C MET A 69 -1.04 1.06 -3.03
N LEU A 70 -1.01 -0.02 -3.82
CA LEU A 70 -0.16 -0.09 -5.03
C LEU A 70 -0.63 0.87 -6.13
N GLU A 71 -1.94 1.08 -6.24
CA GLU A 71 -2.49 2.07 -7.15
C GLU A 71 -2.14 3.49 -6.68
N ALA A 72 -2.32 3.77 -5.39
CA ALA A 72 -1.93 5.05 -4.80
C ALA A 72 -0.44 5.34 -5.00
N PHE A 73 0.43 4.36 -4.79
CA PHE A 73 1.85 4.49 -5.06
C PHE A 73 2.17 4.68 -6.56
N SER A 74 1.37 4.12 -7.45
CA SER A 74 1.51 4.33 -8.89
C SER A 74 1.20 5.77 -9.27
N ARG A 75 0.12 6.34 -8.71
CA ARG A 75 -0.24 7.76 -8.88
C ARG A 75 0.78 8.70 -8.24
N LEU A 76 1.34 8.33 -7.09
CA LEU A 76 2.36 9.12 -6.39
C LEU A 76 3.69 9.21 -7.18
N GLN A 77 3.88 8.40 -8.23
CA GLN A 77 5.02 8.58 -9.14
C GLN A 77 4.87 9.77 -10.08
N GLU A 78 3.62 10.18 -10.33
CA GLU A 78 3.27 11.25 -11.27
C GLU A 78 3.08 12.59 -10.55
N TYR A 79 2.74 12.53 -9.25
CA TYR A 79 2.33 13.68 -8.46
C TYR A 79 3.20 13.88 -7.21
N PRO A 80 3.37 15.14 -6.75
CA PRO A 80 4.15 15.46 -5.55
C PRO A 80 3.53 14.90 -4.26
N PHE A 81 2.21 14.81 -4.23
CA PHE A 81 1.40 14.23 -3.17
C PHE A 81 0.02 13.85 -3.74
N LEU A 82 -0.72 13.04 -2.99
CA LEU A 82 -2.11 12.70 -3.24
C LEU A 82 -2.98 13.11 -2.05
N LEU A 83 -4.25 13.38 -2.28
CA LEU A 83 -5.24 13.68 -1.26
C LEU A 83 -6.33 12.62 -1.26
N PHE A 84 -6.55 12.00 -0.11
CA PHE A 84 -7.78 11.27 0.17
C PHE A 84 -8.81 12.27 0.67
N ASP A 85 -10.01 12.23 0.09
CA ASP A 85 -11.13 13.05 0.54
C ASP A 85 -12.21 12.12 1.11
N ASP A 86 -12.37 12.17 2.44
CA ASP A 86 -13.34 11.33 3.16
C ASP A 86 -14.79 11.76 2.95
N PHE A 87 -15.00 12.93 2.35
CA PHE A 87 -16.29 13.59 2.25
C PHE A 87 -16.80 13.69 0.81
N ARG A 88 -16.20 12.97 -0.15
CA ARG A 88 -16.68 12.94 -1.54
C ARG A 88 -17.04 11.54 -2.00
N ASP A 89 -18.35 11.34 -2.11
CA ASP A 89 -18.90 10.50 -3.15
C ASP A 89 -18.80 11.21 -4.50
N PHE A 90 -18.57 10.40 -5.51
CA PHE A 90 -18.19 10.82 -6.84
C PHE A 90 -19.24 11.69 -7.55
N ARG A 91 -18.72 12.50 -8.49
CA ARG A 91 -19.48 12.97 -9.65
C ARG A 91 -19.64 11.82 -10.64
N SER A 92 -20.81 11.72 -11.29
CA SER A 92 -20.99 10.85 -12.46
C SER A 92 -20.05 11.27 -13.61
N GLU A 93 -19.90 10.42 -14.63
CA GLU A 93 -19.19 10.78 -15.89
C GLU A 93 -19.74 12.06 -16.55
N ASP A 94 -20.98 12.44 -16.21
CA ASP A 94 -21.67 13.64 -16.69
C ASP A 94 -21.52 14.87 -15.76
N GLY A 95 -20.79 14.75 -14.66
CA GLY A 95 -20.46 15.85 -13.75
C GLY A 95 -21.50 16.16 -12.67
N GLU A 96 -22.56 15.36 -12.53
CA GLU A 96 -23.56 15.50 -11.46
C GLU A 96 -23.11 14.83 -10.15
N TYR A 97 -23.37 15.49 -9.02
CA TYR A 97 -23.07 14.97 -7.67
C TYR A 97 -24.01 13.82 -7.31
N ILE A 98 -23.47 12.66 -6.94
CA ILE A 98 -24.24 11.56 -6.32
C ILE A 98 -23.80 11.48 -4.85
N PRO A 99 -24.60 11.96 -3.88
CA PRO A 99 -24.24 11.91 -2.46
C PRO A 99 -24.53 10.51 -1.89
N ALA A 100 -23.49 9.78 -1.50
CA ALA A 100 -23.54 8.42 -0.94
C ALA A 100 -22.55 8.19 0.24
N GLY A 101 -22.30 9.22 1.03
CA GLY A 101 -21.20 9.29 2.01
C GLY A 101 -21.65 10.21 3.13
N ILE A 102 -22.77 9.81 3.73
CA ILE A 102 -23.42 10.58 4.80
C ILE A 102 -23.18 9.81 6.08
N LYS A 103 -22.26 10.30 6.90
CA LYS A 103 -22.34 10.00 8.34
C LYS A 103 -23.65 10.60 8.84
N LYS A 104 -24.64 9.75 9.11
CA LYS A 104 -25.85 10.13 9.84
C LYS A 104 -25.45 10.47 11.27
N PHE A 105 -25.75 11.68 11.71
CA PHE A 105 -25.64 12.04 13.13
C PHE A 105 -26.88 11.55 13.88
N ASN A 106 -26.70 10.99 15.07
CA ASN A 106 -27.80 10.61 15.96
C ASN A 106 -28.17 11.80 16.87
N LEU A 107 -28.92 12.75 16.33
CA LEU A 107 -29.67 13.72 17.14
C LEU A 107 -30.96 13.08 17.69
N PRO A 108 -31.62 13.65 18.73
CA PRO A 108 -32.75 13.06 19.44
C PRO A 108 -33.96 12.68 18.57
N ASP A 109 -34.09 13.26 17.38
CA ASP A 109 -35.19 13.06 16.42
C ASP A 109 -34.84 12.15 15.23
N GLY A 110 -33.58 11.70 15.11
CA GLY A 110 -33.17 10.71 14.12
C GLY A 110 -32.76 11.30 12.77
N SER A 111 -31.45 11.49 12.62
CA SER A 111 -30.67 11.71 11.38
C SER A 111 -30.87 13.02 10.63
N PHE A 112 -29.89 13.93 10.79
CA PHE A 112 -29.59 14.98 9.81
C PHE A 112 -28.39 14.57 8.95
N ARG A 113 -28.37 15.11 7.72
CA ARG A 113 -27.29 14.94 6.76
C ARG A 113 -26.42 16.21 6.78
N ALA A 114 -25.09 16.06 6.80
CA ALA A 114 -24.14 17.18 6.85
C ALA A 114 -24.35 18.24 5.75
N ASP A 115 -24.85 17.80 4.59
CA ASP A 115 -25.20 18.63 3.45
C ASP A 115 -26.42 19.54 3.71
N GLU A 116 -27.32 19.21 4.63
CA GLU A 116 -28.48 20.08 4.94
C GLU A 116 -28.04 21.35 5.67
N ILE A 117 -27.11 21.25 6.62
CA ILE A 117 -26.55 22.41 7.33
C ILE A 117 -25.69 23.25 6.38
N ALA A 118 -24.82 22.59 5.60
CA ALA A 118 -23.90 23.28 4.69
C ALA A 118 -24.62 24.03 3.56
N ASN A 119 -25.73 23.48 3.04
CA ASN A 119 -26.45 24.07 1.92
C ASN A 119 -27.63 24.97 2.34
N ASN A 120 -28.15 24.85 3.57
CA ASN A 120 -29.33 25.60 4.00
C ASN A 120 -29.32 25.93 5.52
N PRO A 121 -28.34 26.73 5.99
CA PRO A 121 -28.14 26.98 7.42
C PRO A 121 -29.33 27.69 8.10
N ASP A 122 -30.06 28.55 7.38
CA ASP A 122 -31.21 29.27 7.93
C ASP A 122 -32.39 28.34 8.22
N ASP A 123 -32.68 27.39 7.31
CA ASP A 123 -33.72 26.37 7.49
C ASP A 123 -33.38 25.42 8.64
N PHE A 124 -32.09 25.17 8.89
CA PHE A 124 -31.65 24.41 10.06
C PHE A 124 -31.87 25.19 11.37
N ARG A 125 -31.55 26.49 11.41
CA ARG A 125 -31.80 27.36 12.58
C ARG A 125 -33.29 27.52 12.91
N GLU A 126 -34.17 27.40 11.92
CA GLU A 126 -35.62 27.42 12.18
C GLU A 126 -36.14 26.14 12.87
N ARG A 127 -35.44 25.01 12.70
CA ARG A 127 -35.84 23.70 13.23
C ARG A 127 -35.21 23.35 14.58
N TYR A 128 -34.01 23.86 14.84
CA TYR A 128 -33.22 23.55 16.02
C TYR A 128 -32.94 24.81 16.84
N ASP A 129 -32.72 24.65 18.15
CA ASP A 129 -32.25 25.76 18.96
C ASP A 129 -30.82 26.17 18.58
N ASP A 130 -30.44 27.40 18.95
CA ASP A 130 -29.13 27.98 18.62
C ASP A 130 -27.98 27.13 19.17
N GLU A 131 -28.16 26.47 20.32
CA GLU A 131 -27.15 25.60 20.94
C GLU A 131 -26.89 24.36 20.06
N THR A 132 -27.95 23.70 19.59
CA THR A 132 -27.86 22.56 18.66
C THR A 132 -27.28 22.97 17.31
N TYR A 133 -27.62 24.16 16.80
CA TYR A 133 -27.02 24.69 15.57
C TYR A 133 -25.52 24.91 15.73
N ILE A 134 -25.08 25.56 16.82
CA ILE A 134 -23.67 25.81 17.10
C ILE A 134 -22.92 24.48 17.23
N ASP A 135 -23.42 23.53 18.03
CA ASP A 135 -22.79 22.21 18.19
C ASP A 135 -22.67 21.46 16.85
N ALA A 136 -23.69 21.55 15.99
CA ALA A 136 -23.68 20.91 14.68
C ALA A 136 -22.71 21.58 13.69
N VAL A 137 -22.61 22.91 13.71
CA VAL A 137 -21.63 23.66 12.91
C VAL A 137 -20.22 23.40 13.39
N ASP A 138 -19.97 23.45 14.70
CA ASP A 138 -18.66 23.16 15.29
C ASP A 138 -18.20 21.73 14.94
N SER A 139 -19.13 20.76 15.02
CA SER A 139 -18.86 19.38 14.61
C SER A 139 -18.55 19.27 13.10
N LEU A 140 -19.22 20.05 12.26
CA LEU A 140 -18.97 20.06 10.82
C LEU A 140 -17.65 20.76 10.47
N GLU A 141 -17.29 21.83 11.18
CA GLU A 141 -16.01 22.53 11.01
C GLU A 141 -14.85 21.64 11.47
N GLU A 142 -14.97 20.96 12.61
CA GLU A 142 -14.00 19.97 13.07
C GLU A 142 -13.84 18.86 12.03
N MET A 143 -14.94 18.33 11.52
CA MET A 143 -14.94 17.31 10.47
C MET A 143 -14.38 17.79 9.13
N ALA A 144 -14.64 19.05 8.75
CA ALA A 144 -14.07 19.67 7.56
C ALA A 144 -12.56 19.90 7.71
N SER A 145 -12.09 20.17 8.93
CA SER A 145 -10.65 20.31 9.22
C SER A 145 -9.90 18.97 9.14
N GLU A 146 -10.60 17.85 9.36
CA GLU A 146 -10.08 16.48 9.22
C GLU A 146 -10.43 15.83 7.88
N ARG A 147 -11.06 16.56 6.96
CA ARG A 147 -11.63 16.02 5.72
C ARG A 147 -10.63 15.33 4.82
N TYR A 148 -9.43 15.89 4.76
CA TYR A 148 -8.41 15.45 3.82
C TYR A 148 -7.29 14.73 4.56
N GLU A 149 -6.83 13.65 3.96
CA GLU A 149 -5.55 13.05 4.31
C GLU A 149 -4.60 13.16 3.12
N ILE A 150 -3.34 13.45 3.41
CA ILE A 150 -2.29 13.65 2.42
C ILE A 150 -1.36 12.43 2.41
N LEU A 151 -1.09 11.93 1.21
CA LEU A 151 -0.07 10.92 0.97
C LEU A 151 1.10 11.55 0.23
N THR A 152 2.27 11.46 0.84
CA THR A 152 3.54 11.93 0.29
C THR A 152 4.51 10.77 0.13
N LEU A 153 5.66 11.03 -0.50
CA LEU A 153 6.71 10.03 -0.63
C LEU A 153 7.22 9.50 0.73
N ALA A 154 7.20 10.33 1.78
CA ALA A 154 7.61 9.91 3.12
C ALA A 154 6.73 8.77 3.66
N ASP A 155 5.45 8.76 3.32
CA ASP A 155 4.48 7.78 3.78
C ASP A 155 4.73 6.37 3.21
N ALA A 156 5.38 6.25 2.04
CA ALA A 156 5.83 4.97 1.49
C ALA A 156 6.85 4.25 2.39
N ASN A 157 7.44 4.95 3.36
CA ASN A 157 8.36 4.40 4.34
C ASN A 157 7.70 3.92 5.63
N LYS A 158 6.41 4.23 5.85
CA LYS A 158 5.65 3.82 7.04
C LYS A 158 5.58 2.30 7.14
N ARG A 159 5.39 1.82 8.36
CA ARG A 159 5.34 0.38 8.68
C ARG A 159 4.33 -0.37 7.81
N ARG A 160 3.12 0.19 7.63
CA ARG A 160 2.03 -0.48 6.90
C ARG A 160 2.36 -0.69 5.41
N ALA A 161 3.07 0.24 4.77
CA ALA A 161 3.61 0.05 3.42
C ALA A 161 4.63 -1.10 3.34
N ARG A 162 5.48 -1.24 4.37
CA ARG A 162 6.43 -2.36 4.47
C ARG A 162 5.73 -3.69 4.66
N GLU A 163 4.63 -3.72 5.41
CA GLU A 163 3.81 -4.93 5.60
C GLU A 163 3.22 -5.42 4.28
N LEU A 164 2.75 -4.51 3.41
CA LEU A 164 2.31 -4.85 2.05
C LEU A 164 3.43 -5.53 1.27
N PHE A 165 4.62 -4.91 1.19
CA PHE A 165 5.74 -5.48 0.45
C PHE A 165 6.23 -6.80 1.05
N TYR A 166 6.26 -6.90 2.38
CA TYR A 166 6.61 -8.14 3.06
C TYR A 166 5.64 -9.26 2.72
N ARG A 167 4.32 -8.99 2.72
CA ARG A 167 3.29 -9.98 2.40
C ARG A 167 3.50 -10.59 1.01
N VAL A 168 3.74 -9.75 0.00
CA VAL A 168 4.00 -10.22 -1.37
C VAL A 168 5.27 -11.09 -1.42
N LEU A 169 6.35 -10.64 -0.78
CA LEU A 169 7.62 -11.38 -0.76
C LEU A 169 7.53 -12.70 0.01
N SER A 170 6.81 -12.73 1.14
CA SER A 170 6.62 -13.95 1.93
C SER A 170 5.81 -14.98 1.16
N GLU A 171 4.72 -14.57 0.51
CA GLU A 171 3.95 -15.46 -0.37
C GLU A 171 4.85 -16.00 -1.48
N PHE A 172 5.63 -15.12 -2.12
CA PHE A 172 6.58 -15.51 -3.16
C PHE A 172 7.64 -16.51 -2.68
N GLU A 173 8.26 -16.29 -1.52
CA GLU A 173 9.24 -17.21 -0.92
C GLU A 173 8.62 -18.60 -0.67
N VAL A 174 7.39 -18.66 -0.15
CA VAL A 174 6.66 -19.91 0.09
C VAL A 174 6.41 -20.65 -1.24
N GLN A 175 5.91 -19.95 -2.25
CA GLN A 175 5.63 -20.55 -3.56
C GLN A 175 6.90 -21.04 -4.26
N LEU A 176 8.03 -20.31 -4.14
CA LEU A 176 9.32 -20.79 -4.64
C LEU A 176 9.79 -22.06 -3.92
N ALA A 177 9.65 -22.11 -2.60
CA ALA A 177 10.06 -23.28 -1.81
C ALA A 177 9.25 -24.52 -2.20
N HIS A 178 7.94 -24.37 -2.40
CA HIS A 178 7.07 -25.45 -2.82
C HIS A 178 7.33 -25.88 -4.27
N LEU A 179 7.54 -24.93 -5.17
CA LEU A 179 7.90 -25.20 -6.55
C LEU A 179 9.20 -26.04 -6.65
N ILE A 180 10.20 -25.72 -5.82
CA ILE A 180 11.46 -26.47 -5.73
C ILE A 180 11.22 -27.87 -5.15
N GLU A 181 10.42 -28.01 -4.11
CA GLU A 181 10.09 -29.31 -3.51
C GLU A 181 9.40 -30.25 -4.53
N GLN A 182 8.49 -29.72 -5.36
CA GLN A 182 7.82 -30.53 -6.38
C GLN A 182 8.79 -31.04 -7.46
N GLU A 183 9.76 -30.22 -7.86
CA GLU A 183 10.76 -30.59 -8.87
C GLU A 183 11.86 -31.49 -8.30
N TYR A 184 12.20 -31.29 -7.03
CA TYR A 184 13.24 -32.02 -6.31
C TYR A 184 12.67 -32.62 -5.01
N PRO A 185 11.83 -33.67 -5.08
CA PRO A 185 11.19 -34.23 -3.89
C PRO A 185 12.19 -34.79 -2.87
N ASP A 186 13.35 -35.26 -3.35
CA ASP A 186 14.46 -35.65 -2.51
C ASP A 186 15.33 -34.45 -2.16
N SER A 187 15.27 -34.02 -0.90
CA SER A 187 16.07 -32.92 -0.36
C SER A 187 17.58 -33.11 -0.53
N GLU A 188 18.08 -34.35 -0.56
CA GLU A 188 19.53 -34.60 -0.69
C GLU A 188 20.06 -34.21 -2.07
N SER A 189 19.21 -34.25 -3.10
CA SER A 189 19.54 -33.79 -4.45
C SER A 189 19.95 -32.31 -4.52
N LEU A 190 19.55 -31.51 -3.52
CA LEU A 190 19.83 -30.08 -3.44
C LEU A 190 21.07 -29.72 -2.62
N PHE A 191 21.81 -30.70 -2.05
CA PHE A 191 22.97 -30.41 -1.19
C PHE A 191 24.08 -29.60 -1.87
N ASN A 192 24.26 -29.78 -3.18
CA ASN A 192 25.25 -29.00 -3.95
C ASN A 192 24.83 -27.53 -4.16
N GLU A 193 23.56 -27.21 -4.01
CA GLU A 193 23.02 -25.86 -4.16
C GLU A 193 22.73 -25.18 -2.82
N ALA A 194 22.38 -25.98 -1.81
CA ALA A 194 22.11 -25.54 -0.46
C ALA A 194 23.38 -25.04 0.23
N LYS A 195 23.23 -24.04 1.11
CA LYS A 195 24.32 -23.64 2.00
C LYS A 195 24.44 -24.62 3.17
N PRO A 196 25.65 -24.82 3.74
CA PRO A 196 25.82 -25.68 4.91
C PRO A 196 24.87 -25.37 6.07
N GLU A 197 24.55 -24.10 6.30
CA GLU A 197 23.62 -23.67 7.36
C GLU A 197 22.17 -24.09 7.09
N ALA A 198 21.75 -24.19 5.83
CA ALA A 198 20.43 -24.71 5.47
C ALA A 198 20.38 -26.23 5.67
N ILE A 199 21.42 -26.95 5.24
CA ILE A 199 21.56 -28.40 5.42
C ILE A 199 21.54 -28.76 6.91
N GLY A 200 22.32 -28.06 7.74
CA GLY A 200 22.37 -28.30 9.18
C GLY A 200 21.04 -28.04 9.88
N ARG A 201 20.30 -26.98 9.49
CA ARG A 201 18.95 -26.71 10.02
C ARG A 201 17.96 -27.79 9.64
N TRP A 202 17.97 -28.23 8.38
CA TRP A 202 17.12 -29.31 7.91
C TRP A 202 17.43 -30.65 8.60
N GLN A 203 18.70 -31.00 8.75
CA GLN A 203 19.12 -32.19 9.51
C GLN A 203 18.66 -32.13 10.97
N LYS A 204 18.73 -30.94 11.59
CA LYS A 204 18.20 -30.73 12.93
C LYS A 204 16.68 -30.92 12.97
N SER A 205 15.93 -30.36 12.03
CA SER A 205 14.48 -30.56 11.94
C SER A 205 14.09 -32.04 11.79
N LYS A 206 14.87 -32.83 11.05
CA LYS A 206 14.70 -34.31 11.00
C LYS A 206 14.91 -34.99 12.36
N ILE A 207 15.90 -34.55 13.14
CA ILE A 207 16.14 -35.05 14.50
C ILE A 207 14.96 -34.69 15.42
N ASP A 208 14.39 -33.50 15.23
CA ASP A 208 13.21 -33.02 15.96
C ASP A 208 11.88 -33.62 15.41
N GLU A 209 11.95 -34.68 14.59
CA GLU A 209 10.82 -35.39 13.96
C GLU A 209 9.91 -34.51 13.08
N LEU A 210 10.39 -33.34 12.65
CA LEU A 210 9.71 -32.47 11.70
C LEU A 210 10.01 -32.91 10.26
N VAL A 211 8.97 -33.39 9.56
CA VAL A 211 9.06 -33.76 8.15
C VAL A 211 8.86 -32.51 7.30
N VAL A 212 9.96 -31.80 7.06
CA VAL A 212 10.01 -30.59 6.22
C VAL A 212 11.03 -30.75 5.10
N HIS A 213 10.76 -30.10 3.97
CA HIS A 213 11.67 -30.12 2.83
C HIS A 213 12.85 -29.14 3.04
N ILE A 214 14.04 -29.44 2.52
CA ILE A 214 15.22 -28.57 2.71
C ILE A 214 15.01 -27.14 2.17
N SER A 215 14.11 -26.94 1.21
CA SER A 215 13.79 -25.61 0.66
C SER A 215 13.23 -24.65 1.72
N GLU A 216 12.54 -25.14 2.75
CA GLU A 216 12.02 -24.32 3.85
C GLU A 216 13.13 -23.67 4.70
N HIS A 217 14.36 -24.22 4.65
CA HIS A 217 15.52 -23.71 5.38
C HIS A 217 16.45 -22.85 4.51
N MET A 218 16.09 -22.64 3.24
CA MET A 218 16.88 -21.85 2.30
C MET A 218 16.54 -20.37 2.36
N TYR A 219 17.54 -19.53 2.12
CA TYR A 219 17.32 -18.09 1.93
C TYR A 219 16.72 -17.83 0.54
N LEU A 220 15.96 -16.74 0.39
CA LEU A 220 15.42 -16.29 -0.91
C LEU A 220 16.47 -16.28 -2.02
N SER A 221 17.70 -15.84 -1.74
CA SER A 221 18.79 -15.84 -2.74
C SER A 221 19.15 -17.24 -3.24
N THR A 222 19.07 -18.26 -2.38
CA THR A 222 19.30 -19.66 -2.76
C THR A 222 18.12 -20.20 -3.55
N LEU A 223 16.88 -19.92 -3.13
CA LEU A 223 15.66 -20.31 -3.85
C LEU A 223 15.68 -19.75 -5.28
N LEU A 224 15.93 -18.44 -5.42
CA LEU A 224 16.07 -17.78 -6.72
C LEU A 224 17.19 -18.39 -7.57
N LYS A 225 18.33 -18.75 -6.98
CA LYS A 225 19.43 -19.39 -7.72
C LYS A 225 19.03 -20.75 -8.28
N ILE A 226 18.31 -21.56 -7.49
CA ILE A 226 17.86 -22.91 -7.91
C ILE A 226 16.84 -22.77 -9.04
N VAL A 227 15.80 -21.96 -8.85
CA VAL A 227 14.80 -21.69 -9.90
C VAL A 227 15.49 -21.10 -11.13
N GLY A 228 16.32 -20.08 -10.96
CA GLY A 228 17.08 -19.44 -12.03
C GLY A 228 18.00 -20.38 -12.82
N LYS A 229 18.38 -21.55 -12.29
CA LYS A 229 19.14 -22.58 -13.02
C LYS A 229 18.25 -23.57 -13.77
N SER A 230 17.11 -23.96 -13.21
CA SER A 230 16.19 -24.91 -13.83
C SER A 230 15.31 -24.25 -14.90
N GLU A 231 15.40 -24.71 -16.14
CA GLU A 231 14.55 -24.23 -17.25
C GLU A 231 13.07 -24.46 -16.98
N ASN A 232 12.72 -25.69 -16.56
CA ASN A 232 11.36 -26.06 -16.19
C ASN A 232 10.76 -25.13 -15.13
N LEU A 233 11.50 -24.84 -14.04
CA LEU A 233 10.99 -23.98 -12.98
C LEU A 233 10.81 -22.52 -13.42
N ARG A 234 11.74 -21.98 -14.22
CA ARG A 234 11.61 -20.62 -14.76
C ARG A 234 10.42 -20.48 -15.71
N GLU A 235 10.21 -21.46 -16.59
CA GLU A 235 9.10 -21.46 -17.55
C GLU A 235 7.74 -21.51 -16.85
N LYS A 236 7.64 -22.25 -15.73
CA LYS A 236 6.44 -22.24 -14.87
C LYS A 236 6.09 -20.83 -14.40
N MET A 237 7.09 -20.00 -14.10
CA MET A 237 6.92 -18.60 -13.69
C MET A 237 6.78 -17.59 -14.85
N GLY A 238 6.84 -18.06 -16.10
CA GLY A 238 6.68 -17.21 -17.30
C GLY A 238 7.98 -16.64 -17.87
N TYR A 239 9.15 -17.12 -17.41
CA TYR A 239 10.44 -16.63 -17.88
C TYR A 239 11.06 -17.56 -18.92
N SER A 240 11.42 -17.02 -20.09
CA SER A 240 12.02 -17.78 -21.20
C SER A 240 13.52 -17.97 -21.06
N SER A 241 14.19 -17.16 -20.25
CA SER A 241 15.63 -17.23 -20.06
C SER A 241 16.03 -16.91 -18.63
N ARG A 242 17.21 -17.43 -18.24
CA ARG A 242 17.83 -17.09 -16.96
C ARG A 242 18.11 -15.61 -16.82
N ASN A 243 18.57 -14.94 -17.88
CA ASN A 243 18.88 -13.52 -17.84
C ASN A 243 17.62 -12.68 -17.56
N GLN A 244 16.48 -13.02 -18.19
CA GLN A 244 15.21 -12.35 -17.91
C GLN A 244 14.81 -12.54 -16.44
N PHE A 245 14.85 -13.78 -15.94
CA PHE A 245 14.56 -14.12 -14.54
C PHE A 245 15.45 -13.34 -13.55
N ASP A 246 16.77 -13.34 -13.77
CA ASP A 246 17.73 -12.66 -12.89
C ASP A 246 17.55 -11.13 -12.91
N ASN A 247 17.24 -10.54 -14.06
CA ASN A 247 16.95 -9.10 -14.18
C ASN A 247 15.65 -8.69 -13.47
N ASP A 248 14.64 -9.56 -13.51
CA ASP A 248 13.33 -9.26 -12.94
C ASP A 248 13.29 -9.47 -11.43
N LEU A 249 13.90 -10.55 -10.95
CA LEU A 249 13.76 -11.00 -9.56
C LEU A 249 15.03 -10.87 -8.72
N GLY A 250 16.20 -10.65 -9.32
CA GLY A 250 17.48 -10.53 -8.59
C GLY A 250 17.49 -9.36 -7.59
N GLY A 251 16.69 -8.32 -7.85
CA GLY A 251 16.54 -7.18 -6.94
C GLY A 251 15.77 -7.47 -5.65
N LEU A 252 15.03 -8.59 -5.57
CA LEU A 252 14.13 -8.88 -4.44
C LEU A 252 14.89 -9.14 -3.14
N VAL A 253 16.10 -9.71 -3.20
CA VAL A 253 16.93 -9.92 -1.99
C VAL A 253 17.26 -8.59 -1.31
N LYS A 254 17.60 -7.56 -2.09
CA LYS A 254 17.89 -6.22 -1.56
C LYS A 254 16.62 -5.56 -0.99
N LEU A 255 15.49 -5.70 -1.69
CA LEU A 255 14.20 -5.19 -1.22
C LEU A 255 13.80 -5.85 0.10
N ARG A 256 13.81 -7.19 0.16
CA ARG A 256 13.52 -7.99 1.36
C ARG A 256 14.36 -7.56 2.55
N ASN A 257 15.67 -7.37 2.35
CA ASN A 257 16.54 -6.91 3.43
C ASN A 257 16.15 -5.51 3.93
N ARG A 258 15.89 -4.54 3.05
CA ARG A 258 15.46 -3.19 3.47
C ARG A 258 14.13 -3.20 4.20
N ILE A 259 13.16 -4.01 3.77
CA ILE A 259 11.86 -4.14 4.44
C ILE A 259 12.05 -4.66 5.88
N MET A 260 12.94 -5.65 6.07
CA MET A 260 13.27 -6.22 7.37
C MET A 260 14.08 -5.30 8.29
N HIS A 261 14.58 -4.17 7.78
CA HIS A 261 15.28 -3.16 8.56
C HIS A 261 14.37 -1.92 8.73
N PRO A 262 13.50 -1.89 9.76
CA PRO A 262 12.49 -0.84 9.91
C PRO A 262 13.08 0.56 10.10
N THR A 263 14.33 0.66 10.57
CA THR A 263 15.05 1.93 10.75
C THR A 263 15.68 2.46 9.47
N GLN A 264 15.74 1.68 8.38
CA GLN A 264 16.30 2.11 7.10
C GLN A 264 15.19 2.62 6.19
N THR A 265 15.33 3.82 5.64
CA THR A 265 14.44 4.34 4.59
C THR A 265 14.39 3.37 3.41
N LEU A 266 13.17 3.02 2.99
CA LEU A 266 12.91 2.13 1.87
C LEU A 266 12.92 2.89 0.54
N VAL A 267 12.33 4.09 0.54
CA VAL A 267 12.11 4.96 -0.62
C VAL A 267 12.66 6.35 -0.29
N HIS A 268 13.68 6.79 -1.04
CA HIS A 268 14.28 8.11 -0.87
C HIS A 268 13.71 9.15 -1.85
N ASP A 269 13.40 8.71 -3.06
CA ASP A 269 12.89 9.53 -4.15
C ASP A 269 11.84 8.76 -4.96
N THR A 270 11.26 9.41 -5.95
CA THR A 270 10.23 8.84 -6.82
C THR A 270 10.77 7.69 -7.68
N ASP A 271 12.05 7.70 -8.06
CA ASP A 271 12.67 6.65 -8.85
C ASP A 271 12.84 5.35 -8.02
N ASP A 272 13.21 5.49 -6.74
CA ASP A 272 13.21 4.39 -5.78
C ASP A 272 11.81 3.81 -5.62
N LEU A 273 10.79 4.66 -5.45
CA LEU A 273 9.39 4.20 -5.33
C LEU A 273 8.97 3.38 -6.56
N LYS A 274 9.18 3.94 -7.75
CA LYS A 274 8.91 3.30 -9.03
C LYS A 274 9.60 1.95 -9.16
N LYS A 275 10.87 1.89 -8.79
CA LYS A 275 11.68 0.66 -8.84
C LYS A 275 11.15 -0.42 -7.91
N GLU A 276 10.73 -0.08 -6.70
CA GLU A 276 10.19 -1.06 -5.76
C GLU A 276 8.79 -1.54 -6.17
N ILE A 277 7.92 -0.65 -6.66
CA ILE A 277 6.61 -1.05 -7.21
C ILE A 277 6.79 -1.99 -8.40
N ASN A 278 7.68 -1.67 -9.33
CA ASN A 278 7.94 -2.54 -10.49
C ASN A 278 8.45 -3.92 -10.08
N ARG A 279 9.26 -4.02 -9.01
CA ARG A 279 9.68 -5.31 -8.46
C ARG A 279 8.51 -6.10 -7.89
N VAL A 280 7.63 -5.42 -7.15
CA VAL A 280 6.46 -6.04 -6.53
C VAL A 280 5.49 -6.51 -7.62
N ASN A 281 5.20 -5.68 -8.63
CA ASN A 281 4.33 -6.03 -9.74
C ASN A 281 4.84 -7.24 -10.53
N ARG A 282 6.14 -7.28 -10.86
CA ARG A 282 6.75 -8.47 -11.49
C ARG A 282 6.69 -9.72 -10.60
N THR A 283 6.73 -9.55 -9.29
CA THR A 283 6.59 -10.66 -8.33
C THR A 283 5.15 -11.16 -8.29
N VAL A 284 4.16 -10.27 -8.30
CA VAL A 284 2.74 -10.60 -8.38
C VAL A 284 2.44 -11.33 -9.70
N GLU A 285 2.94 -10.82 -10.82
CA GLU A 285 2.80 -11.48 -12.13
C GLU A 285 3.39 -12.89 -12.13
N ALA A 286 4.58 -13.08 -11.55
CA ALA A 286 5.21 -14.39 -11.41
C ALA A 286 4.37 -15.35 -10.53
N LEU A 287 3.74 -14.84 -9.47
CA LEU A 287 2.83 -15.60 -8.61
C LEU A 287 1.54 -15.99 -9.34
N ASP A 288 0.98 -15.08 -10.12
CA ASP A 288 -0.23 -15.34 -10.91
C ASP A 288 0.04 -16.41 -11.98
N ASN A 289 1.22 -16.38 -12.60
CA ASN A 289 1.67 -17.44 -13.52
C ASN A 289 1.78 -18.82 -12.85
N LEU A 290 2.17 -18.87 -11.57
CA LEU A 290 2.22 -20.12 -10.79
C LEU A 290 0.81 -20.63 -10.44
N ASN A 291 -0.08 -19.72 -10.03
CA ASN A 291 -1.47 -20.05 -9.68
C ASN A 291 -2.30 -20.49 -10.88
N ALA A 292 -2.13 -19.84 -12.03
CA ALA A 292 -2.79 -20.20 -13.29
C ALA A 292 -2.40 -21.61 -13.77
N LYS A 293 -1.28 -22.16 -13.27
CA LYS A 293 -0.78 -23.49 -13.60
C LYS A 293 -1.09 -24.55 -12.52
N GLU A 294 -2.03 -24.27 -11.60
CA GLU A 294 -2.51 -25.15 -10.53
C GLU A 294 -1.40 -25.80 -9.69
N ILE A 295 -0.54 -24.98 -9.09
CA ILE A 295 0.38 -25.42 -8.04
C ILE A 295 -0.32 -25.17 -6.69
N GLN A 296 -1.34 -25.98 -6.36
CA GLN A 296 -1.92 -25.89 -5.01
C GLN A 296 -0.98 -26.56 -4.00
N PRO A 297 -0.69 -25.92 -2.85
CA PRO A 297 0.01 -26.58 -1.77
C PRO A 297 -0.83 -27.80 -1.35
N LYS A 298 -0.26 -28.99 -1.52
CA LYS A 298 -0.80 -30.19 -0.87
C LYS A 298 -0.58 -30.01 0.62
N PHE A 299 -1.56 -29.43 1.32
CA PHE A 299 -1.58 -29.50 2.77
C PHE A 299 -1.41 -30.99 3.15
N PRO A 300 -0.49 -31.31 4.07
CA PRO A 300 -0.35 -32.68 4.53
C PRO A 300 -1.72 -33.14 5.00
N LYS A 301 -2.21 -34.25 4.42
CA LYS A 301 -3.42 -34.91 4.91
C LYS A 301 -3.21 -35.10 6.40
N SER A 302 -4.10 -34.53 7.21
CA SER A 302 -4.14 -34.82 8.64
C SER A 302 -4.04 -36.33 8.79
N VAL A 303 -3.00 -36.79 9.49
CA VAL A 303 -2.88 -38.20 9.86
C VAL A 303 -4.13 -38.50 10.66
N ASP A 304 -5.03 -39.32 10.09
CA ASP A 304 -6.24 -39.77 10.76
C ASP A 304 -5.86 -40.31 12.14
N GLN A 305 -6.31 -39.61 13.19
CA GLN A 305 -6.32 -40.09 14.58
C GLN A 305 -7.65 -40.77 14.86
#